data_AF-A0A1M7RDD6-F1
#
_entry.id   AF-A0A1M7RDD6-F1
#
_cell.length_a   1.000
_cell.length_b   1.000
_cell.length_c   1.000
_cell.angle_alpha   90.00
_cell.angle_beta   90.00
_cell.angle_gamma   90.00
#
_symmetry.space_group_name_H-M   'P 1'
#
loop_
_entity.id
_entity.type
_entity.pdbx_description
1 polymer ?
#
loop_
_entity_poly.entity_id
_entity_poly.type
_entity_poly.pdbx_seq_one_letter_code
_entity_poly.pdbx_strand_id
1 'polypeptide(L)'
;MSRRRRIALVLALWVLAPWTAECSWGGFALSDYLLVVVFLSPLYGAAAVLIREAVRRTGRGWPAIALMGAAFGIYQAGIVDQALFNLDYLADTEYADLIRDPRATLLPGIEVSAGDALNYIGNHIVLSICVPIAIVESFVAPDRRREPWLGPVGLAVVGVLFVLGSLLIHSDAVKGYSAEPYQLAFAATLVVALIGLALWPRSWPPSVAWRLPRPVAWSRPERRAPRAFWSAVVTLAAAATADLVPGWGGVAINVLAIVIAVVVIVRWSHRPGWTHRHVLAAFSGPLVLAAAGAYVVPNYAPASPTEALIGDLTITVVTVALLGSAFYRLRHEEAPTPTPAASAAG
;
A
#
# COMPACT_ATOMS: atom_id res chain seq x y z
N MET A 1 -9.49 18.30 -13.78
CA MET A 1 -8.32 19.04 -13.22
C MET A 1 -7.44 19.56 -14.36
N SER A 2 -6.57 20.55 -14.14
CA SER A 2 -5.60 20.99 -15.17
C SER A 2 -4.60 19.88 -15.50
N ARG A 3 -4.03 19.88 -16.72
CA ARG A 3 -3.02 18.89 -17.15
C ARG A 3 -1.81 18.86 -16.23
N ARG A 4 -1.29 20.04 -15.85
CA ARG A 4 -0.14 20.18 -14.94
C ARG A 4 -0.40 19.51 -13.59
N ARG A 5 -1.59 19.71 -13.02
CA ARG A 5 -1.96 19.07 -11.74
C ARG A 5 -2.05 17.56 -11.85
N ARG A 6 -2.60 17.03 -12.95
CA ARG A 6 -2.64 15.57 -13.18
C ARG A 6 -1.24 14.97 -13.28
N ILE A 7 -0.33 15.62 -14.01
CA ILE A 7 1.07 15.19 -14.11
C ILE A 7 1.74 15.20 -12.73
N ALA A 8 1.55 16.27 -11.94
CA ALA A 8 2.10 16.35 -10.59
C ALA A 8 1.61 15.21 -9.68
N LEU A 9 0.34 14.83 -9.76
CA LEU A 9 -0.21 13.70 -8.99
C LEU A 9 0.38 12.35 -9.43
N VAL A 10 0.56 12.15 -10.73
CA VAL A 10 1.20 10.95 -11.28
C VAL A 10 2.65 10.87 -10.82
N LEU A 11 3.42 11.96 -10.92
CA LEU A 11 4.81 12.01 -10.46
C LEU A 11 4.93 11.83 -8.94
N ALA A 12 4.02 12.43 -8.16
CA ALA A 12 3.99 12.23 -6.72
C ALA A 12 3.75 10.75 -6.37
N LEU A 13 2.79 10.08 -7.03
CA LEU A 13 2.53 8.66 -6.80
C LEU A 13 3.69 7.78 -7.29
N TRP A 14 4.29 8.14 -8.42
CA TRP A 14 5.44 7.45 -9.03
C TRP A 14 6.64 7.38 -8.09
N VAL A 15 6.97 8.51 -7.43
CA VAL A 15 8.10 8.61 -6.50
C VAL A 15 7.74 8.08 -5.11
N LEU A 16 6.51 8.30 -4.67
CA LEU A 16 6.11 7.93 -3.31
C LEU A 16 5.99 6.42 -3.14
N ALA A 17 5.54 5.68 -4.16
CA ALA A 17 5.36 4.24 -4.07
C ALA A 17 6.63 3.43 -3.75
N PRO A 18 7.78 3.61 -4.45
CA PRO A 18 9.02 2.95 -4.06
C PRO A 18 9.56 3.45 -2.72
N TRP A 19 9.40 4.74 -2.40
CA TRP A 19 9.82 5.25 -1.08
C TRP A 19 9.04 4.61 0.06
N THR A 20 7.72 4.49 -0.05
CA THR A 20 6.91 3.80 0.96
C THR A 20 7.20 2.31 1.00
N ALA A 21 7.44 1.69 -0.15
CA ALA A 21 7.75 0.25 -0.21
C ALA A 21 9.08 -0.11 0.44
N GLU A 22 10.14 0.62 0.12
CA GLU A 22 11.51 0.18 0.41
C GLU A 22 12.26 1.11 1.37
N CYS A 23 12.04 2.41 1.30
CA CYS A 23 12.77 3.34 2.17
C CYS A 23 12.08 3.55 3.51
N SER A 24 10.75 3.33 3.62
CA SER A 24 10.00 3.77 4.81
C SER A 24 10.21 2.92 6.05
N TRP A 25 10.90 1.79 5.93
CA TRP A 25 11.14 0.85 7.03
C TRP A 25 12.62 0.63 7.35
N GLY A 26 13.52 1.43 6.75
CA GLY A 26 14.97 1.35 6.96
C GLY A 26 15.68 0.66 5.80
N GLY A 27 16.86 0.11 6.07
CA GLY A 27 17.57 -0.76 5.13
C GLY A 27 18.58 -0.07 4.21
N PHE A 28 18.57 1.26 4.07
CA PHE A 28 19.53 1.97 3.22
C PHE A 28 20.14 3.18 3.93
N ALA A 29 21.37 3.54 3.54
CA ALA A 29 21.94 4.82 3.93
C ALA A 29 21.21 5.97 3.21
N LEU A 30 21.20 7.16 3.83
CA LEU A 30 20.53 8.34 3.26
C LEU A 30 21.03 8.68 1.84
N SER A 31 22.32 8.45 1.57
CA SER A 31 22.93 8.67 0.25
C SER A 31 22.25 7.87 -0.86
N ASP A 32 21.68 6.71 -0.53
CA ASP A 32 21.20 5.73 -1.50
C ASP A 32 19.71 5.91 -1.78
N TYR A 33 18.96 6.57 -0.89
CA TYR A 33 17.51 6.74 -1.01
C TYR A 33 17.07 7.30 -2.37
N LEU A 34 17.78 8.30 -2.91
CA LEU A 34 17.43 8.86 -4.21
C LEU A 34 17.61 7.84 -5.33
N LEU A 35 18.72 7.10 -5.30
CA LEU A 35 19.01 6.07 -6.29
C LEU A 35 17.99 4.94 -6.20
N VAL A 36 17.71 4.43 -5.00
CA VAL A 36 16.69 3.41 -4.73
C VAL A 36 15.34 3.84 -5.29
N VAL A 37 14.89 5.06 -4.95
CA VAL A 37 13.60 5.57 -5.44
C VAL A 37 13.58 5.66 -6.95
N VAL A 38 14.61 6.23 -7.59
CA VAL A 38 14.65 6.38 -9.05
C VAL A 38 14.70 5.02 -9.75
N PHE A 39 15.52 4.10 -9.24
CA PHE A 39 15.74 2.77 -9.80
C PHE A 39 14.48 1.90 -9.71
N LEU A 40 13.74 1.97 -8.59
CA LEU A 40 12.55 1.17 -8.35
C LEU A 40 11.26 1.81 -8.87
N SER A 41 11.24 3.12 -9.14
CA SER A 41 10.03 3.80 -9.61
C SER A 41 9.42 3.22 -10.89
N PRO A 42 10.19 2.81 -11.92
CA PRO A 42 9.63 2.15 -13.10
C PRO A 42 8.80 0.92 -12.77
N LEU A 43 9.12 0.16 -11.71
CA LEU A 43 8.33 -0.98 -11.25
C LEU A 43 7.23 -0.53 -10.28
N TYR A 44 7.60 -0.03 -9.11
CA TYR A 44 6.67 0.28 -8.00
C TYR A 44 5.79 1.48 -8.31
N GLY A 45 6.40 2.57 -8.79
CA GLY A 45 5.71 3.80 -9.16
C GLY A 45 4.73 3.58 -10.30
N ALA A 46 5.15 2.85 -11.34
CA ALA A 46 4.27 2.50 -12.45
C ALA A 46 3.12 1.59 -12.00
N ALA A 47 3.38 0.57 -11.18
CA ALA A 47 2.34 -0.30 -10.63
C ALA A 47 1.28 0.49 -9.86
N ALA A 48 1.70 1.36 -8.94
CA ALA A 48 0.79 2.18 -8.15
C ALA A 48 -0.08 3.09 -9.04
N VAL A 49 0.51 3.71 -10.07
CA VAL A 49 -0.22 4.53 -11.05
C VAL A 49 -1.21 3.69 -11.87
N LEU A 50 -0.78 2.55 -12.42
CA LEU A 50 -1.63 1.68 -13.25
C LEU A 50 -2.81 1.11 -12.45
N ILE A 51 -2.56 0.62 -11.23
CA ILE A 51 -3.58 0.09 -10.34
C ILE A 51 -4.60 1.17 -10.01
N ARG A 52 -4.14 2.36 -9.63
CA ARG A 52 -5.00 3.50 -9.34
C ARG A 52 -5.85 3.86 -10.55
N GLU A 53 -5.25 3.98 -11.73
CA GLU A 53 -5.99 4.31 -12.96
C GLU A 53 -7.02 3.23 -13.32
N ALA A 54 -6.66 1.94 -13.29
CA ALA A 54 -7.56 0.84 -13.64
C ALA A 54 -8.78 0.77 -12.71
N VAL A 55 -8.55 0.87 -11.40
CA VAL A 55 -9.62 0.85 -10.40
C VAL A 55 -10.51 2.07 -10.54
N ARG A 56 -9.95 3.28 -10.68
CA ARG A 56 -10.74 4.51 -10.78
C ARG A 56 -11.53 4.60 -12.09
N ARG A 57 -10.96 4.16 -13.21
CA ARG A 57 -11.63 4.10 -14.52
C ARG A 57 -12.81 3.13 -14.54
N THR A 58 -12.74 2.09 -13.71
CA THR A 58 -13.81 1.11 -13.60
C THR A 58 -14.81 1.42 -12.47
N GLY A 59 -14.70 2.60 -11.85
CA GLY A 59 -15.62 3.05 -10.79
C GLY A 59 -15.46 2.31 -9.46
N ARG A 60 -14.35 1.57 -9.28
CA ARG A 60 -14.14 0.69 -8.13
C ARG A 60 -13.47 1.37 -6.94
N GLY A 61 -13.61 0.73 -5.79
CA GLY A 61 -13.19 1.24 -4.48
C GLY A 61 -11.90 0.63 -3.94
N TRP A 62 -11.65 0.88 -2.66
CA TRP A 62 -10.44 0.47 -1.94
C TRP A 62 -10.19 -1.04 -1.90
N PRO A 63 -11.19 -1.92 -1.69
CA PRO A 63 -10.88 -3.35 -1.73
C PRO A 63 -10.43 -3.86 -3.14
N ALA A 64 -10.76 -3.17 -4.25
CA ALA A 64 -10.20 -3.49 -5.56
C ALA A 64 -8.74 -3.02 -5.66
N ILE A 65 -8.40 -1.87 -5.05
CA ILE A 65 -7.01 -1.44 -4.89
C ILE A 65 -6.22 -2.47 -4.08
N ALA A 66 -6.79 -2.96 -2.97
CA ALA A 66 -6.13 -3.95 -2.13
C ALA A 66 -5.93 -5.29 -2.85
N LEU A 67 -6.92 -5.79 -3.60
CA LEU A 67 -6.78 -6.99 -4.42
C LEU A 67 -5.75 -6.82 -5.54
N MET A 68 -5.74 -5.66 -6.21
CA MET A 68 -4.71 -5.35 -7.21
C MET A 68 -3.32 -5.20 -6.58
N GLY A 69 -3.24 -4.70 -5.35
CA GLY A 69 -2.00 -4.66 -4.58
C GLY A 69 -1.51 -6.04 -4.17
N ALA A 70 -2.42 -6.96 -3.85
CA ALA A 70 -2.08 -8.37 -3.61
C ALA A 70 -1.56 -9.04 -4.89
N ALA A 71 -2.20 -8.75 -6.03
CA ALA A 71 -1.72 -9.19 -7.33
C ALA A 71 -0.33 -8.63 -7.64
N PHE A 72 -0.08 -7.34 -7.33
CA PHE A 72 1.25 -6.76 -7.48
C PHE A 72 2.27 -7.40 -6.54
N GLY A 73 1.91 -7.70 -5.29
CA GLY A 73 2.82 -8.36 -4.35
C GLY A 73 3.23 -9.76 -4.82
N ILE A 74 2.30 -10.56 -5.34
CA ILE A 74 2.63 -11.87 -5.93
C ILE A 74 3.43 -11.72 -7.22
N TYR A 75 3.11 -10.72 -8.05
CA TYR A 75 3.87 -10.44 -9.26
C TYR A 75 5.31 -10.05 -8.94
N GLN A 76 5.50 -9.11 -8.01
CA GLN A 76 6.81 -8.62 -7.61
C GLN A 76 7.60 -9.77 -6.95
N ALA A 77 7.08 -10.35 -5.86
CA ALA A 77 7.82 -11.32 -5.05
C ALA A 77 7.94 -12.71 -5.72
N GLY A 78 6.98 -13.06 -6.57
CA GLY A 78 6.92 -14.39 -7.19
C GLY A 78 7.50 -14.43 -8.61
N ILE A 79 7.31 -13.39 -9.41
CA ILE A 79 7.70 -13.38 -10.83
C ILE A 79 8.93 -12.50 -11.07
N VAL A 80 8.97 -11.31 -10.45
CA VAL A 80 10.05 -10.34 -10.70
C VAL A 80 11.31 -10.71 -9.93
N ASP A 81 11.32 -10.68 -8.60
CA ASP A 81 12.53 -10.99 -7.82
C ASP A 81 12.63 -12.47 -7.39
N GLN A 82 11.52 -13.19 -7.47
CA GLN A 82 11.39 -14.61 -7.08
C GLN A 82 11.70 -14.90 -5.60
N ALA A 83 11.69 -13.87 -4.74
CA ALA A 83 11.90 -13.99 -3.29
C ALA A 83 10.88 -14.93 -2.62
N LEU A 84 9.67 -15.05 -3.17
CA LEU A 84 8.61 -15.92 -2.64
C LEU A 84 8.98 -17.42 -2.71
N PHE A 85 9.86 -17.79 -3.64
CA PHE A 85 10.27 -19.17 -3.90
C PHE A 85 11.72 -19.45 -3.46
N ASN A 86 12.53 -18.40 -3.32
CA ASN A 86 13.90 -18.51 -2.84
C ASN A 86 13.95 -18.41 -1.30
N LEU A 87 13.95 -19.56 -0.62
CA LEU A 87 14.02 -19.63 0.86
C LEU A 87 15.31 -19.06 1.45
N ASP A 88 16.33 -18.80 0.64
CA ASP A 88 17.60 -18.24 1.07
C ASP A 88 17.81 -16.81 0.51
N TYR A 89 16.74 -16.14 0.07
CA TYR A 89 16.78 -14.84 -0.64
C TYR A 89 17.56 -13.74 0.09
N LEU A 90 17.51 -13.73 1.41
CA LEU A 90 18.15 -12.74 2.28
C LEU A 90 19.35 -13.29 3.06
N ALA A 91 19.76 -14.53 2.80
CA ALA A 91 20.84 -15.21 3.53
C ALA A 91 22.22 -14.57 3.30
N ASP A 92 22.36 -13.75 2.26
CA ASP A 92 23.57 -12.99 1.89
C ASP A 92 23.56 -11.53 2.41
N THR A 93 22.61 -11.17 3.27
CA THR A 93 22.45 -9.80 3.79
C THR A 93 22.62 -9.73 5.31
N GLU A 94 22.77 -8.53 5.86
CA GLU A 94 22.77 -8.27 7.32
C GLU A 94 21.45 -8.69 8.01
N TYR A 95 20.41 -9.03 7.25
CA TYR A 95 19.17 -9.56 7.79
C TYR A 95 19.22 -11.06 8.10
N ALA A 96 20.23 -11.80 7.64
CA ALA A 96 20.27 -13.26 7.74
C ALA A 96 20.01 -13.79 9.17
N ASP A 97 20.54 -13.10 10.19
CA ASP A 97 20.39 -13.47 11.60
C ASP A 97 19.13 -12.90 12.28
N LEU A 98 18.46 -11.95 11.63
CA LEU A 98 17.22 -11.32 12.12
C LEU A 98 15.97 -11.96 11.52
N ILE A 99 16.11 -12.61 10.38
CA ILE A 99 15.00 -13.26 9.70
C ILE A 99 14.74 -14.62 10.34
N ARG A 100 13.48 -14.84 10.65
CA ARG A 100 12.96 -16.16 11.00
C ARG A 100 13.24 -17.15 9.87
N ASP A 101 13.67 -18.37 10.22
CA ASP A 101 13.80 -19.45 9.23
C ASP A 101 12.49 -19.66 8.45
N PRO A 102 12.47 -19.37 7.12
CA PRO A 102 11.25 -19.45 6.32
C PRO A 102 10.73 -20.88 6.21
N ARG A 103 11.59 -21.87 6.44
CA ARG A 103 11.23 -23.30 6.47
C ARG A 103 10.29 -23.63 7.63
N ALA A 104 10.24 -22.81 8.69
CA ALA A 104 9.35 -23.02 9.83
C ALA A 104 7.85 -22.92 9.49
N THR A 105 7.51 -22.34 8.32
CA THR A 105 6.14 -22.20 7.82
C THR A 105 6.00 -22.62 6.36
N LEU A 106 6.84 -23.56 5.93
CA LEU A 106 6.87 -24.05 4.56
C LEU A 106 5.55 -24.75 4.18
N LEU A 107 5.02 -24.38 3.03
CA LEU A 107 3.95 -25.09 2.34
C LEU A 107 4.59 -26.04 1.31
N PRO A 108 4.65 -27.36 1.59
CA PRO A 108 5.31 -28.31 0.71
C PRO A 108 4.59 -28.41 -0.64
N GLY A 109 5.37 -28.59 -1.71
CA GLY A 109 4.87 -28.78 -3.08
C GLY A 109 4.83 -27.51 -3.91
N ILE A 110 4.67 -26.33 -3.28
CA ILE A 110 4.91 -25.03 -3.92
C ILE A 110 6.20 -24.35 -3.44
N GLU A 111 6.79 -24.86 -2.36
CA GLU A 111 8.01 -24.36 -1.72
C GLU A 111 7.92 -22.87 -1.35
N VAL A 112 6.80 -22.49 -0.73
CA VAL A 112 6.52 -21.12 -0.26
C VAL A 112 6.41 -21.11 1.25
N SER A 113 7.12 -20.20 1.92
CA SER A 113 6.90 -19.89 3.33
C SER A 113 5.62 -19.08 3.50
N ALA A 114 4.68 -19.56 4.32
CA ALA A 114 3.43 -18.83 4.58
C ALA A 114 3.68 -17.50 5.32
N GLY A 115 4.68 -17.45 6.19
CA GLY A 115 5.10 -16.22 6.87
C GLY A 115 5.60 -15.17 5.89
N ASP A 116 6.53 -15.55 5.00
CA ASP A 116 7.12 -14.63 4.02
C ASP A 116 6.08 -14.18 3.00
N ALA A 117 5.20 -15.10 2.57
CA ALA A 117 4.09 -14.76 1.69
C ALA A 117 3.20 -13.67 2.31
N LEU A 118 2.86 -13.79 3.61
CA LEU A 118 2.09 -12.77 4.31
C LEU A 118 2.87 -11.46 4.42
N ASN A 119 4.16 -11.52 4.72
CA ASN A 119 5.03 -10.34 4.85
C ASN A 119 5.19 -9.60 3.50
N TYR A 120 5.69 -10.28 2.47
CA TYR A 120 5.91 -9.70 1.14
C TYR A 120 4.60 -9.18 0.52
N ILE A 121 3.57 -10.04 0.44
CA ILE A 121 2.31 -9.63 -0.19
C ILE A 121 1.61 -8.55 0.64
N GLY A 122 1.62 -8.67 1.98
CA GLY A 122 1.06 -7.69 2.90
C GLY A 122 1.71 -6.32 2.77
N ASN A 123 3.03 -6.26 2.74
CA ASN A 123 3.80 -5.03 2.55
C ASN A 123 3.53 -4.42 1.17
N HIS A 124 3.41 -5.21 0.11
CA HIS A 124 3.05 -4.67 -1.20
C HIS A 124 1.62 -4.12 -1.27
N ILE A 125 0.64 -4.81 -0.66
CA ILE A 125 -0.72 -4.29 -0.56
C ILE A 125 -0.72 -2.92 0.11
N VAL A 126 -0.06 -2.83 1.27
CA VAL A 126 -0.15 -1.67 2.14
C VAL A 126 0.83 -0.58 1.74
N LEU A 127 2.13 -0.86 1.85
CA LEU A 127 3.20 0.12 1.69
C LEU A 127 3.44 0.47 0.22
N SER A 128 3.48 -0.50 -0.69
CA SER A 128 3.74 -0.18 -2.11
C SER A 128 2.55 0.45 -2.83
N ILE A 129 1.31 0.12 -2.44
CA ILE A 129 0.11 0.49 -3.19
C ILE A 129 -0.84 1.38 -2.38
N CYS A 130 -1.38 0.90 -1.26
CA CYS A 130 -2.49 1.59 -0.61
C CYS A 130 -2.07 2.91 0.08
N VAL A 131 -0.96 2.92 0.82
CA VAL A 131 -0.39 4.09 1.48
C VAL A 131 -0.12 5.24 0.50
N PRO A 132 0.68 5.05 -0.57
CA PRO A 132 1.02 6.14 -1.47
C PRO A 132 -0.21 6.66 -2.23
N ILE A 133 -1.14 5.78 -2.63
CA ILE A 133 -2.42 6.23 -3.22
C ILE A 133 -3.24 7.04 -2.22
N ALA A 134 -3.35 6.61 -0.95
CA ALA A 134 -4.14 7.30 0.06
C ALA A 134 -3.59 8.70 0.36
N ILE A 135 -2.26 8.82 0.45
CA ILE A 135 -1.57 10.10 0.64
C ILE A 135 -1.83 11.02 -0.56
N VAL A 136 -1.52 10.58 -1.79
CA VAL A 136 -1.67 11.44 -2.98
C VAL A 136 -3.12 11.85 -3.22
N GLU A 137 -4.09 10.94 -3.04
CA GLU A 137 -5.51 11.25 -3.15
C GLU A 137 -6.01 12.25 -2.10
N SER A 138 -5.30 12.41 -0.97
CA SER A 138 -5.62 13.42 0.05
C SER A 138 -5.35 14.86 -0.39
N PHE A 139 -4.57 15.05 -1.48
CA PHE A 139 -4.31 16.36 -2.09
C PHE A 139 -5.26 16.67 -3.26
N VAL A 140 -6.30 15.85 -3.44
CA VAL A 140 -7.31 16.02 -4.48
C VAL A 140 -8.67 16.28 -3.84
N ALA A 141 -9.36 17.30 -4.39
CA ALA A 141 -10.69 17.68 -3.94
C ALA A 141 -11.66 16.48 -3.98
N PRO A 142 -12.59 16.35 -3.01
CA PRO A 142 -13.44 15.16 -2.87
C PRO A 142 -14.20 14.74 -4.14
N ASP A 143 -14.72 15.71 -4.89
CA ASP A 143 -15.48 15.53 -6.13
C ASP A 143 -14.62 15.01 -7.30
N ARG A 144 -13.30 15.27 -7.27
CA ARG A 144 -12.35 14.90 -8.34
C ARG A 144 -11.38 13.79 -7.97
N ARG A 145 -11.38 13.35 -6.71
CA ARG A 145 -10.42 12.37 -6.15
C ARG A 145 -10.35 11.06 -6.94
N ARG A 146 -11.49 10.64 -7.50
CA ARG A 146 -11.63 9.42 -8.29
C ARG A 146 -11.58 9.64 -9.80
N GLU A 147 -11.32 10.85 -10.28
CA GLU A 147 -11.12 11.09 -11.71
C GLU A 147 -9.83 10.39 -12.19
N PRO A 148 -9.82 9.75 -13.37
CA PRO A 148 -8.59 9.32 -14.03
C PRO A 148 -7.62 10.51 -14.24
N TRP A 149 -6.32 10.27 -14.04
CA TRP A 149 -5.27 11.28 -14.22
C TRP A 149 -4.61 11.18 -15.60
N LEU A 150 -4.49 9.97 -16.15
CA LEU A 150 -3.84 9.73 -17.43
C LEU A 150 -4.87 9.55 -18.55
N GLY A 151 -4.46 9.79 -19.79
CA GLY A 151 -5.16 9.31 -21.00
C GLY A 151 -4.60 7.96 -21.47
N PRO A 152 -5.13 7.39 -22.55
CA PRO A 152 -4.64 6.10 -23.09
C PRO A 152 -3.15 6.11 -23.44
N VAL A 153 -2.62 7.19 -24.02
CA VAL A 153 -1.17 7.32 -24.29
C VAL A 153 -0.34 7.29 -23.00
N GLY A 154 -0.79 8.03 -21.97
CA GLY A 154 -0.10 8.04 -20.68
C GLY A 154 -0.10 6.67 -20.01
N LEU A 155 -1.20 5.92 -20.11
CA LEU A 155 -1.28 4.54 -19.65
C LEU A 155 -0.32 3.62 -20.40
N ALA A 156 -0.23 3.75 -21.73
CA ALA A 156 0.71 2.97 -22.54
C ALA A 156 2.16 3.24 -22.13
N VAL A 157 2.54 4.51 -21.96
CA VAL A 157 3.89 4.89 -21.51
C VAL A 157 4.21 4.29 -20.14
N VAL A 158 3.32 4.46 -19.15
CA VAL A 158 3.50 3.89 -17.81
C VAL A 158 3.54 2.36 -17.87
N GLY A 159 2.73 1.72 -18.71
CA GLY A 159 2.74 0.28 -18.92
C GLY A 159 4.05 -0.24 -19.50
N VAL A 160 4.63 0.47 -20.48
CA VAL A 160 5.95 0.12 -21.02
C VAL A 160 7.03 0.27 -19.94
N LEU A 161 7.01 1.37 -19.19
CA LEU A 161 7.97 1.57 -18.10
C LEU A 161 7.83 0.51 -16.99
N PHE A 162 6.61 0.06 -16.70
CA PHE A 162 6.35 -1.06 -15.78
C PHE A 162 7.02 -2.35 -16.24
N VAL A 163 6.86 -2.71 -17.51
CA VAL A 163 7.50 -3.92 -18.08
C VAL A 163 9.02 -3.79 -18.07
N LEU A 164 9.56 -2.65 -18.54
CA LEU A 164 11.01 -2.42 -18.54
C LEU A 164 11.59 -2.41 -17.12
N GLY A 165 10.90 -1.76 -16.18
CA GLY A 165 11.26 -1.78 -14.77
C GLY A 165 11.25 -3.18 -14.19
N SER A 166 10.22 -3.97 -14.50
CA SER A 166 10.14 -5.37 -14.07
C SER A 166 11.31 -6.20 -14.59
N LEU A 167 11.67 -6.05 -15.86
CA LEU A 167 12.81 -6.76 -16.46
C LEU A 167 14.14 -6.33 -15.84
N LEU A 168 14.32 -5.03 -15.59
CA LEU A 168 15.50 -4.49 -14.93
C LEU A 168 15.66 -5.06 -13.52
N ILE A 169 14.61 -5.00 -12.70
CA ILE A 169 14.65 -5.53 -11.33
C ILE A 169 14.81 -7.05 -11.34
N HIS A 170 14.16 -7.76 -12.26
CA HIS A 170 14.37 -9.21 -12.40
C HIS A 170 15.83 -9.55 -12.69
N SER A 171 16.50 -8.81 -13.58
CA SER A 171 17.90 -9.08 -13.90
C SER A 171 18.87 -8.87 -12.74
N ASP A 172 18.48 -8.06 -11.75
CA ASP A 172 19.28 -7.72 -10.57
C ASP A 172 18.93 -8.62 -9.37
N ALA A 173 17.64 -8.79 -9.10
CA ALA A 173 17.14 -9.32 -7.83
C ALA A 173 17.09 -10.85 -7.75
N VAL A 174 17.05 -11.58 -8.87
CA VAL A 174 16.94 -13.06 -8.81
C VAL A 174 18.20 -13.75 -8.26
N LYS A 175 19.35 -13.06 -8.16
CA LYS A 175 20.59 -13.58 -7.55
C LYS A 175 21.04 -14.97 -8.06
N GLY A 176 20.76 -15.27 -9.34
CA GLY A 176 21.05 -16.57 -9.94
C GLY A 176 20.11 -17.70 -9.56
N TYR A 177 19.10 -17.45 -8.72
CA TYR A 177 17.97 -18.33 -8.49
C TYR A 177 17.04 -18.32 -9.70
N SER A 178 16.42 -19.47 -9.98
CA SER A 178 15.38 -19.59 -10.99
C SER A 178 14.24 -20.42 -10.43
N ALA A 179 13.09 -19.79 -10.22
CA ALA A 179 11.87 -20.46 -9.82
C ALA A 179 11.48 -21.52 -10.86
N GLU A 180 10.93 -22.62 -10.37
CA GLU A 180 10.47 -23.73 -11.21
C GLU A 180 9.28 -23.29 -12.09
N PRO A 181 9.11 -23.85 -13.29
CA PRO A 181 8.02 -23.45 -14.19
C PRO A 181 6.63 -23.54 -13.57
N TYR A 182 6.40 -24.52 -12.68
CA TYR A 182 5.12 -24.66 -11.98
C TYR A 182 4.89 -23.58 -10.91
N GLN A 183 5.96 -23.07 -10.27
CA GLN A 183 5.89 -21.96 -9.31
C GLN A 183 5.52 -20.66 -10.03
N LEU A 184 6.15 -20.41 -11.18
CA LEU A 184 5.82 -19.27 -12.03
C LEU A 184 4.38 -19.36 -12.57
N ALA A 185 3.94 -20.55 -13.01
CA ALA A 185 2.56 -20.76 -13.45
C ALA A 185 1.55 -20.55 -12.32
N PHE A 186 1.88 -21.01 -11.10
CA PHE A 186 1.07 -20.78 -9.91
C PHE A 186 0.94 -19.29 -9.58
N ALA A 187 2.06 -18.56 -9.51
CA ALA A 187 2.07 -17.12 -9.27
C ALA A 187 1.28 -16.36 -10.35
N ALA A 188 1.52 -16.63 -11.63
CA ALA A 188 0.82 -15.99 -12.73
C ALA A 188 -0.69 -16.25 -12.68
N THR A 189 -1.11 -17.47 -12.35
CA THR A 189 -2.53 -17.83 -12.20
C THR A 189 -3.18 -17.03 -11.07
N LEU A 190 -2.54 -16.91 -9.91
CA LEU A 190 -3.05 -16.11 -8.79
C LEU A 190 -3.14 -14.62 -9.14
N VAL A 191 -2.12 -14.07 -9.80
CA VAL A 191 -2.12 -12.68 -10.28
C VAL A 191 -3.32 -12.42 -11.19
N VAL A 192 -3.53 -13.27 -12.21
CA VAL A 192 -4.67 -13.14 -13.13
C VAL A 192 -6.00 -13.30 -12.40
N ALA A 193 -6.11 -14.26 -11.49
CA ALA A 193 -7.32 -14.49 -10.70
C ALA A 193 -7.67 -13.28 -9.82
N LEU A 194 -6.68 -12.67 -9.16
CA LEU A 194 -6.88 -11.48 -8.32
C LEU A 194 -7.23 -10.24 -9.14
N ILE A 195 -6.58 -10.03 -10.29
CA ILE A 195 -6.95 -8.96 -11.23
C ILE A 195 -8.38 -9.17 -11.74
N GLY A 196 -8.72 -10.40 -12.13
CA GLY A 196 -10.05 -10.78 -12.58
C GLY A 196 -11.11 -10.52 -11.51
N LEU A 197 -10.85 -10.91 -10.26
CA LEU A 197 -11.73 -10.67 -9.12
C LEU A 197 -11.87 -9.18 -8.80
N ALA A 198 -10.76 -8.43 -8.82
CA ALA A 198 -10.75 -7.00 -8.59
C ALA A 198 -11.54 -6.24 -9.66
N LEU A 199 -11.48 -6.70 -10.91
CA LEU A 199 -12.10 -6.05 -12.07
C LEU A 199 -13.40 -6.74 -12.55
N TRP A 200 -13.94 -7.69 -11.78
CA TRP A 200 -15.14 -8.44 -12.17
C TRP A 200 -16.40 -7.55 -12.20
N PRO A 201 -17.22 -7.59 -13.27
CA PRO A 201 -18.36 -6.67 -13.44
C PRO A 201 -19.50 -6.79 -12.41
N ARG A 202 -19.61 -7.90 -11.66
CA ARG A 202 -20.85 -8.27 -10.96
C ARG A 202 -20.87 -8.25 -9.43
N SER A 203 -19.76 -8.07 -8.72
CA SER A 203 -19.70 -8.58 -7.33
C SER A 203 -19.70 -7.55 -6.22
N TRP A 204 -19.87 -6.25 -6.51
CA TRP A 204 -19.89 -5.26 -5.45
C TRP A 204 -21.26 -4.59 -5.41
N PRO A 205 -22.09 -4.89 -4.39
CA PRO A 205 -23.40 -4.29 -4.31
C PRO A 205 -23.25 -2.76 -4.40
N PRO A 206 -24.18 -2.05 -5.06
CA PRO A 206 -24.16 -0.59 -5.19
C PRO A 206 -24.01 0.16 -3.86
N SER A 207 -24.21 -0.51 -2.72
CA SER A 207 -23.91 -0.01 -1.37
C SER A 207 -22.42 0.28 -1.11
N VAL A 208 -21.50 -0.22 -1.95
CA VAL A 208 -20.07 0.15 -1.94
C VAL A 208 -19.78 1.32 -2.91
N ALA A 209 -20.73 1.62 -3.80
CA ALA A 209 -20.72 2.77 -4.70
C ALA A 209 -21.62 3.88 -4.12
N TRP A 210 -21.07 4.64 -3.17
CA TRP A 210 -21.57 5.90 -2.62
C TRP A 210 -22.65 6.59 -3.50
N ARG A 211 -23.92 6.34 -3.20
CA ARG A 211 -25.05 7.15 -3.68
C ARG A 211 -25.97 7.54 -2.53
N LEU A 212 -26.26 8.84 -2.58
CA LEU A 212 -27.20 9.73 -1.88
C LEU A 212 -28.33 9.10 -1.04
N PRO A 213 -28.77 9.82 0.02
CA PRO A 213 -29.75 9.35 0.98
C PRO A 213 -31.11 9.07 0.32
N ARG A 214 -31.71 7.93 0.68
CA ARG A 214 -33.11 7.62 0.40
C ARG A 214 -33.87 7.31 1.70
N PRO A 215 -35.18 7.56 1.71
CA PRO A 215 -35.88 8.11 2.87
C PRO A 215 -36.27 7.05 3.91
N VAL A 216 -36.16 7.50 5.16
CA VAL A 216 -36.76 7.05 6.43
C VAL A 216 -37.57 5.74 6.38
N ALA A 217 -37.01 4.70 6.98
CA ALA A 217 -37.78 3.61 7.60
C ALA A 217 -37.04 3.10 8.86
N TRP A 218 -37.67 3.32 10.01
CA TRP A 218 -37.30 2.90 11.38
C TRP A 218 -35.84 3.06 11.83
N SER A 219 -35.57 4.21 12.45
CA SER A 219 -34.28 4.59 13.02
C SER A 219 -33.92 3.78 14.27
N ARG A 220 -33.12 2.73 14.12
CA ARG A 220 -32.05 2.52 15.09
C ARG A 220 -31.11 3.73 14.99
N PRO A 221 -30.62 4.34 16.09
CA PRO A 221 -29.63 5.40 15.98
C PRO A 221 -28.43 4.85 15.21
N GLU A 222 -28.27 5.30 13.95
CA GLU A 222 -27.17 4.87 13.10
C GLU A 222 -25.88 5.32 13.78
N ARG A 223 -25.14 4.36 14.34
CA ARG A 223 -23.85 4.64 14.97
C ARG A 223 -22.95 5.23 13.90
N ARG A 224 -22.51 6.48 14.10
CA ARG A 224 -21.51 7.13 13.25
C ARG A 224 -20.21 6.31 13.23
N ALA A 225 -19.43 6.49 12.17
CA ALA A 225 -18.06 5.98 12.13
C ALA A 225 -17.27 6.48 13.36
N PRO A 226 -16.42 5.64 13.99
CA PRO A 226 -15.55 6.11 15.06
C PRO A 226 -14.56 7.14 14.52
N ARG A 227 -13.91 7.89 15.41
CA ARG A 227 -12.87 8.85 15.02
C ARG A 227 -11.81 8.15 14.14
N ALA A 228 -11.39 8.81 13.05
CA ALA A 228 -10.42 8.28 12.09
C ALA A 228 -9.16 7.68 12.73
N PHE A 229 -8.68 8.26 13.85
CA PHE A 229 -7.56 7.73 14.64
C PHE A 229 -7.68 6.23 14.97
N TRP A 230 -8.88 5.74 15.29
CA TRP A 230 -9.08 4.32 15.60
C TRP A 230 -8.83 3.40 14.40
N SER A 231 -8.97 3.91 13.17
CA SER A 231 -8.61 3.15 11.97
C SER A 231 -7.10 2.92 11.89
N ALA A 232 -6.30 3.91 12.30
CA ALA A 232 -4.84 3.76 12.41
C ALA A 232 -4.46 2.78 13.53
N VAL A 233 -5.11 2.86 14.70
CA VAL A 233 -4.82 1.95 15.82
C VAL A 233 -5.09 0.49 15.45
N VAL A 234 -6.25 0.21 14.83
CA VAL A 234 -6.63 -1.17 14.45
C VAL A 234 -5.65 -1.76 13.44
N THR A 235 -5.25 -0.98 12.43
CA THR A 235 -4.36 -1.44 11.37
C THR A 235 -2.91 -1.51 11.81
N LEU A 236 -2.44 -0.58 12.65
CA LEU A 236 -1.14 -0.65 13.32
C LEU A 236 -1.07 -1.88 14.21
N ALA A 237 -2.10 -2.14 15.03
CA ALA A 237 -2.14 -3.31 15.90
C ALA A 237 -2.06 -4.62 15.10
N ALA A 238 -2.74 -4.70 13.94
CA ALA A 238 -2.63 -5.86 13.06
C ALA A 238 -1.24 -5.97 12.43
N ALA A 239 -0.67 -4.88 11.91
CA ALA A 239 0.67 -4.88 11.34
C ALA A 239 1.74 -5.27 12.37
N ALA A 240 1.60 -4.81 13.62
CA ALA A 240 2.49 -5.13 14.73
C ALA A 240 2.43 -6.61 15.16
N THR A 241 1.50 -7.41 14.62
CA THR A 241 1.50 -8.86 14.82
C THR A 241 2.40 -9.62 13.86
N ALA A 242 2.90 -8.97 12.81
CA ALA A 242 3.89 -9.56 11.92
C ALA A 242 5.12 -9.96 12.74
N ASP A 243 5.58 -11.19 12.54
CA ASP A 243 6.80 -11.75 13.15
C ASP A 243 6.89 -11.77 14.68
N LEU A 244 5.78 -11.55 15.41
CA LEU A 244 5.78 -11.59 16.89
C LEU A 244 6.20 -12.94 17.49
N VAL A 245 5.84 -14.04 16.82
CA VAL A 245 6.06 -15.39 17.31
C VAL A 245 6.55 -16.23 16.14
N PRO A 246 7.57 -17.11 16.28
CA PRO A 246 8.03 -18.03 15.25
C PRO A 246 7.02 -19.17 14.94
N GLY A 247 7.27 -19.95 13.88
CA GLY A 247 6.41 -21.02 13.38
C GLY A 247 4.98 -20.64 12.93
N TRP A 248 4.13 -21.66 12.81
CA TRP A 248 2.72 -21.53 12.41
C TRP A 248 1.85 -20.75 13.41
N GLY A 249 2.26 -20.69 14.69
CA GLY A 249 1.57 -19.91 15.71
C GLY A 249 1.56 -18.41 15.36
N GLY A 250 2.70 -17.85 14.95
CA GLY A 250 2.79 -16.47 14.48
C GLY A 250 1.94 -16.19 13.24
N VAL A 251 1.96 -17.11 12.26
CA VAL A 251 1.13 -17.02 11.05
C VAL A 251 -0.36 -16.96 11.42
N ALA A 252 -0.82 -17.84 12.31
CA ALA A 252 -2.21 -17.86 12.73
C ALA A 252 -2.62 -16.56 13.45
N ILE A 253 -1.76 -16.04 14.34
CA ILE A 253 -1.99 -14.76 15.03
C ILE A 253 -2.07 -13.61 14.02
N ASN A 254 -1.14 -13.55 13.07
CA ASN A 254 -1.08 -12.48 12.08
C ASN A 254 -2.30 -12.51 11.14
N VAL A 255 -2.67 -13.68 10.61
CA VAL A 255 -3.88 -13.85 9.79
C VAL A 255 -5.12 -13.44 10.57
N LEU A 256 -5.27 -13.89 11.82
CA LEU A 256 -6.41 -13.53 12.66
C LEU A 256 -6.48 -12.02 12.88
N ALA A 257 -5.36 -11.37 13.17
CA ALA A 257 -5.29 -9.92 13.38
C ALA A 257 -5.64 -9.14 12.11
N ILE A 258 -5.13 -9.56 10.94
CA ILE A 258 -5.48 -8.97 9.64
C ILE A 258 -6.97 -9.13 9.36
N VAL A 259 -7.53 -10.33 9.55
CA VAL A 259 -8.98 -10.58 9.33
C VAL A 259 -9.83 -9.71 10.25
N ILE A 260 -9.48 -9.61 11.54
CA ILE A 260 -10.17 -8.74 12.50
C ILE A 260 -10.10 -7.28 12.02
N ALA A 261 -8.92 -6.79 11.65
CA ALA A 261 -8.73 -5.43 11.19
C ALA A 261 -9.57 -5.15 9.93
N VAL A 262 -9.53 -6.02 8.93
CA VAL A 262 -10.33 -5.89 7.70
C VAL A 262 -11.82 -5.87 8.02
N VAL A 263 -12.30 -6.80 8.85
CA VAL A 263 -13.72 -6.87 9.23
C VAL A 263 -14.17 -5.61 9.97
N VAL A 264 -13.34 -5.10 10.89
CA VAL A 264 -13.61 -3.88 11.65
C VAL A 264 -13.65 -2.65 10.72
N ILE A 265 -12.64 -2.49 9.86
CA ILE A 265 -12.54 -1.38 8.92
C ILE A 265 -13.68 -1.41 7.91
N VAL A 266 -14.04 -2.58 7.35
CA VAL A 266 -15.19 -2.72 6.45
C VAL A 266 -16.47 -2.34 7.17
N ARG A 267 -16.71 -2.84 8.39
CA ARG A 267 -17.89 -2.48 9.19
C ARG A 267 -17.97 -1.00 9.51
N TRP A 268 -16.84 -0.35 9.80
CA TRP A 268 -16.81 1.09 10.03
C TRP A 268 -16.99 1.90 8.74
N SER A 269 -16.52 1.37 7.61
CA SER A 269 -16.65 2.04 6.30
C SER A 269 -18.07 2.19 5.80
N HIS A 270 -18.98 1.32 6.27
CA HIS A 270 -20.40 1.40 5.98
C HIS A 270 -21.17 2.38 6.88
N ARG A 271 -20.51 2.99 7.89
CA ARG A 271 -21.19 3.90 8.82
C ARG A 271 -21.22 5.34 8.31
N PRO A 272 -22.26 6.11 8.65
CA PRO A 272 -22.30 7.55 8.35
C PRO A 272 -21.07 8.27 8.91
N GLY A 273 -20.49 9.17 8.11
CA GLY A 273 -19.29 9.92 8.49
C GLY A 273 -17.97 9.23 8.18
N TRP A 274 -17.96 8.04 7.57
CA TRP A 274 -16.72 7.49 7.00
C TRP A 274 -16.24 8.36 5.84
N THR A 275 -15.05 8.93 5.97
CA THR A 275 -14.43 9.83 4.99
C THR A 275 -13.03 9.36 4.63
N HIS A 276 -12.40 10.02 3.65
CA HIS A 276 -11.01 9.75 3.26
C HIS A 276 -10.01 9.94 4.41
N ARG A 277 -10.35 10.69 5.45
CA ARG A 277 -9.53 10.76 6.67
C ARG A 277 -9.39 9.40 7.36
N HIS A 278 -10.44 8.60 7.35
CA HIS A 278 -10.43 7.25 7.94
C HIS A 278 -9.59 6.31 7.08
N VAL A 279 -9.66 6.47 5.76
CA VAL A 279 -8.82 5.70 4.83
C VAL A 279 -7.35 6.06 4.98
N LEU A 280 -7.01 7.36 5.00
CA LEU A 280 -5.66 7.81 5.26
C LEU A 280 -5.17 7.26 6.60
N ALA A 281 -5.96 7.36 7.67
CA ALA A 281 -5.60 6.82 8.98
C ALA A 281 -5.38 5.30 8.97
N ALA A 282 -6.24 4.53 8.30
CA ALA A 282 -6.09 3.08 8.19
C ALA A 282 -4.76 2.67 7.52
N PHE A 283 -4.27 3.43 6.54
CA PHE A 283 -2.98 3.13 5.90
C PHE A 283 -1.79 3.80 6.61
N SER A 284 -2.03 4.87 7.37
CA SER A 284 -1.00 5.50 8.21
C SER A 284 -0.49 4.59 9.33
N GLY A 285 -1.33 3.72 9.90
CA GLY A 285 -0.92 2.82 10.99
C GLY A 285 0.29 1.96 10.64
N PRO A 286 0.23 1.14 9.57
CA PRO A 286 1.37 0.36 9.11
C PRO A 286 2.57 1.19 8.64
N LEU A 287 2.36 2.35 8.01
CA LEU A 287 3.46 3.23 7.61
C LEU A 287 4.21 3.81 8.83
N VAL A 288 3.49 4.17 9.89
CA VAL A 288 4.12 4.63 11.14
C VAL A 288 4.88 3.49 11.82
N LEU A 289 4.34 2.27 11.79
CA LEU A 289 5.04 1.10 12.30
C LEU A 289 6.34 0.83 11.51
N ALA A 290 6.28 0.89 10.18
CA ALA A 290 7.45 0.81 9.29
C ALA A 290 8.50 1.86 9.67
N ALA A 291 8.11 3.13 9.77
CA ALA A 291 9.03 4.21 10.14
C ALA A 291 9.63 4.05 11.54
N ALA A 292 8.89 3.46 12.49
CA ALA A 292 9.42 3.11 13.80
C ALA A 292 10.37 1.90 13.74
N GLY A 293 10.08 0.94 12.87
CA GLY A 293 10.90 -0.26 12.61
C GLY A 293 12.27 0.06 12.05
N ALA A 294 12.42 1.17 11.30
CA ALA A 294 13.71 1.58 10.73
C ALA A 294 14.86 1.61 11.77
N TYR A 295 14.58 2.06 12.99
CA TYR A 295 15.58 2.17 14.06
C TYR A 295 16.07 0.83 14.64
N VAL A 296 15.42 -0.28 14.30
CA VAL A 296 15.78 -1.62 14.78
C VAL A 296 16.16 -2.57 13.64
N VAL A 297 16.21 -2.04 12.42
CA VAL A 297 16.47 -2.79 11.19
C VAL A 297 17.86 -2.40 10.68
N PRO A 298 18.75 -3.36 10.36
CA PRO A 298 20.06 -3.05 9.79
C PRO A 298 19.94 -2.58 8.35
N ASN A 299 21.00 -1.92 7.88
CA ASN A 299 21.13 -1.61 6.45
C ASN A 299 21.50 -2.87 5.66
N TYR A 300 21.00 -2.97 4.42
CA TYR A 300 21.37 -4.05 3.49
C TYR A 300 22.86 -4.07 3.17
N ALA A 301 23.47 -2.88 3.15
CA ALA A 301 24.91 -2.69 2.98
C ALA A 301 25.51 -2.05 4.25
N PRO A 302 26.80 -2.33 4.55
CA PRO A 302 27.47 -1.74 5.70
C PRO A 302 27.39 -0.21 5.70
N ALA A 303 26.95 0.37 6.81
CA ALA A 303 26.93 1.80 7.05
C ALA A 303 27.41 2.10 8.47
N SER A 304 27.99 3.29 8.69
CA SER A 304 28.34 3.70 10.04
C SER A 304 27.07 3.93 10.90
N PRO A 305 27.15 3.80 12.24
CA PRO A 305 26.00 4.06 13.12
C PRO A 305 25.41 5.47 12.93
N THR A 306 26.23 6.46 12.60
CA THR A 306 25.78 7.82 12.34
C THR A 306 25.01 7.92 11.02
N GLU A 307 25.47 7.26 9.96
CA GLU A 307 24.77 7.24 8.67
C GLU A 307 23.42 6.53 8.77
N ALA A 308 23.36 5.40 9.48
CA ALA A 308 22.12 4.68 9.77
C ALA A 308 21.12 5.58 10.52
N LEU A 309 21.55 6.20 11.62
CA LEU A 309 20.69 7.09 12.42
C LEU A 309 20.17 8.29 11.61
N ILE A 310 20.99 8.87 10.73
CA ILE A 310 20.56 9.95 9.83
C ILE A 310 19.50 9.45 8.85
N GLY A 311 19.64 8.23 8.33
CA GLY A 311 18.65 7.56 7.50
C GLY A 311 17.31 7.41 8.22
N ASP A 312 17.32 6.90 9.44
CA ASP A 312 16.13 6.65 10.27
C ASP A 312 15.39 7.94 10.66
N LEU A 313 16.15 8.96 11.05
CA LEU A 313 15.61 10.29 11.33
C LEU A 313 14.97 10.89 10.07
N THR A 314 15.59 10.69 8.90
CA THR A 314 15.03 11.16 7.63
C THR A 314 13.70 10.48 7.33
N ILE A 315 13.61 9.15 7.52
CA ILE A 315 12.35 8.40 7.37
C ILE A 315 11.26 8.97 8.27
N THR A 316 11.59 9.25 9.53
CA THR A 316 10.67 9.81 10.51
C THR A 316 10.16 11.18 10.06
N VAL A 317 11.05 12.08 9.66
CA VAL A 317 10.72 13.43 9.19
C VAL A 317 9.83 13.37 7.95
N VAL A 318 10.19 12.55 6.96
CA VAL A 318 9.40 12.41 5.72
C VAL A 318 8.02 11.82 6.02
N THR A 319 7.93 10.78 6.85
CA THR A 319 6.66 10.17 7.26
C THR A 319 5.74 11.18 7.94
N VAL A 320 6.26 11.92 8.92
CA VAL A 320 5.51 12.94 9.65
C VAL A 320 5.08 14.08 8.73
N ALA A 321 5.95 14.53 7.82
CA ALA A 321 5.64 15.58 6.86
C ALA A 321 4.53 15.15 5.88
N LEU A 322 4.62 13.94 5.32
CA LEU A 322 3.63 13.39 4.40
C LEU A 322 2.26 13.22 5.07
N LEU A 323 2.22 12.54 6.22
CA LEU A 323 0.97 12.30 6.93
C LEU A 323 0.39 13.58 7.51
N GLY A 324 1.22 14.42 8.12
CA GLY A 324 0.83 15.70 8.70
C GLY A 324 0.22 16.63 7.64
N SER A 325 0.86 16.76 6.48
CA SER A 325 0.35 17.58 5.37
C SER A 325 -0.93 17.01 4.76
N ALA A 326 -1.02 15.68 4.58
CA ALA A 326 -2.23 15.03 4.07
C ALA A 326 -3.42 15.18 5.03
N PHE A 327 -3.23 14.96 6.33
CA PHE A 327 -4.27 15.20 7.35
C PHE A 327 -4.63 16.67 7.48
N TYR A 328 -3.66 17.58 7.40
CA TYR A 328 -3.91 19.02 7.41
C TYR A 328 -4.81 19.43 6.24
N ARG A 329 -4.51 18.97 5.03
CA ARG A 329 -5.33 19.21 3.83
C ARG A 329 -6.76 18.71 4.03
N LEU A 330 -6.92 17.45 4.43
CA LEU A 330 -8.24 16.88 4.67
C LEU A 330 -9.00 17.60 5.79
N ARG A 331 -8.31 18.15 6.80
CA ARG A 331 -8.89 18.97 7.87
C ARG A 331 -9.59 20.22 7.34
N HIS A 332 -8.95 20.89 6.40
CA HIS A 332 -9.46 22.14 5.81
C HIS A 332 -10.52 21.90 4.74
N GLU A 333 -10.65 20.68 4.20
CA GLU A 333 -11.73 20.32 3.27
C GLU A 333 -13.12 20.18 3.94
N GLU A 334 -13.20 19.88 5.24
CA GLU A 334 -14.51 19.71 5.94
C GLU A 334 -14.97 20.96 6.70
N ALA A 335 -14.21 22.06 6.68
CA ALA A 335 -14.65 23.31 7.28
C ALA A 335 -15.77 23.92 6.42
N PRO A 336 -16.98 24.16 6.97
CA PRO A 336 -18.06 24.77 6.20
C PRO A 336 -17.64 26.17 5.74
N THR A 337 -17.81 26.45 4.45
CA THR A 337 -17.69 27.79 3.90
C THR A 337 -18.63 28.70 4.70
N PRO A 338 -18.16 29.81 5.31
CA PRO A 338 -19.06 30.73 5.99
C PRO A 338 -20.08 31.22 4.97
N THR A 339 -21.36 30.98 5.25
CA THR A 339 -22.47 31.54 4.48
C THR A 339 -22.28 33.05 4.44
N PRO A 340 -22.30 33.71 3.25
CA PRO A 340 -22.27 35.17 3.21
C PRO A 340 -23.44 35.66 4.04
N ALA A 341 -23.17 36.46 5.07
CA ALA A 341 -24.21 37.13 5.82
C ALA A 341 -25.07 37.87 4.79
N ALA A 342 -26.36 37.50 4.71
CA ALA A 342 -27.31 38.27 3.95
C ALA A 342 -27.23 39.70 4.50
N SER A 343 -26.69 40.61 3.71
CA SER A 343 -26.79 42.03 3.98
C SER A 343 -28.28 42.35 3.97
N ALA A 344 -28.87 42.45 5.16
CA ALA A 344 -30.15 43.10 5.33
C ALA A 344 -29.94 44.57 4.95
N ALA A 345 -30.24 44.89 3.70
CA ALA A 345 -30.30 46.25 3.21
C ALA A 345 -31.76 46.70 3.28
N GLY A 346 -31.97 47.73 4.11
CA GLY A 346 -32.94 48.81 3.91
C GLY A 346 -34.39 48.47 4.12
#